data_AF-A0A1V2MBI5-F1
#
_entry.id   AF-A0A1V2MBI5-F1
#
_cell.length_a   1.000
_cell.length_b   1.000
_cell.length_c   1.000
_cell.angle_alpha   90.00
_cell.angle_beta   90.00
_cell.angle_gamma   90.00
#
_symmetry.space_group_name_H-M   'P 1'
#
loop_
_entity.id
_entity.type
_entity.pdbx_description
1 polymer ?
#
loop_
_entity_poly.entity_id
_entity_poly.type
_entity_poly.pdbx_seq_one_letter_code
_entity_poly.pdbx_strand_id
1 'polypeptide(L)'
;MKKIELIIIGLILLFSIIPSLLFGNNSSKKIIEVKVGKNVIKTFDINESIIYTIEVDDMKNTIQIENGSIKVIDANCNDKLCVHQKEAKKIGDTIICLPHKMQINIK
;
A
#
# COMPACT_ATOMS: atom_id res chain seq x y z
N MET A 1 -50.57 -17.77 -14.21
CA MET A 1 -49.67 -17.89 -13.04
C MET A 1 -48.18 -17.85 -13.40
N LYS A 2 -47.77 -17.99 -14.67
CA LYS A 2 -46.33 -18.00 -15.08
C LYS A 2 -45.69 -16.62 -15.33
N LYS A 3 -46.50 -15.58 -15.58
CA LYS A 3 -46.00 -14.23 -15.93
C LYS A 3 -45.36 -13.50 -14.73
N ILE A 4 -45.92 -13.69 -13.53
CA ILE A 4 -45.42 -13.06 -12.30
C ILE A 4 -44.10 -13.71 -11.86
N GLU A 5 -43.98 -15.05 -11.98
CA GLU A 5 -42.75 -15.78 -11.71
C GLU A 5 -41.59 -15.29 -12.61
N LEU A 6 -41.88 -15.05 -13.90
CA LEU A 6 -40.90 -14.54 -14.86
C LEU A 6 -40.45 -13.09 -14.56
N ILE A 7 -41.37 -12.26 -14.06
CA ILE A 7 -41.08 -10.88 -13.61
C ILE A 7 -40.20 -10.90 -12.35
N ILE A 8 -40.50 -11.79 -11.40
CA ILE A 8 -39.73 -11.92 -10.16
C ILE A 8 -38.30 -12.39 -10.45
N ILE A 9 -38.13 -13.37 -11.34
CA ILE A 9 -36.82 -13.86 -11.77
C ILE A 9 -36.02 -12.74 -12.47
N GLY A 10 -36.66 -11.97 -13.36
CA GLY A 10 -36.03 -10.82 -14.01
C GLY A 10 -35.59 -9.73 -13.03
N LEU A 11 -36.42 -9.44 -12.02
CA LEU A 11 -36.13 -8.44 -10.99
C LEU A 11 -34.93 -8.86 -10.13
N ILE A 12 -34.86 -10.12 -9.72
CA ILE A 12 -33.74 -10.67 -8.91
C ILE A 12 -32.42 -10.62 -9.69
N LEU A 13 -32.44 -10.96 -10.98
CA LEU A 13 -31.25 -10.88 -11.83
C LEU A 13 -30.75 -9.43 -11.98
N LEU A 14 -31.66 -8.48 -12.17
CA LEU A 14 -31.31 -7.06 -12.24
C LEU A 14 -30.73 -6.55 -10.92
N PHE A 15 -31.30 -6.95 -9.78
CA PHE A 15 -30.81 -6.54 -8.47
C PHE A 15 -29.42 -7.09 -8.14
N SER A 16 -29.02 -8.22 -8.74
CA SER A 16 -27.68 -8.79 -8.56
C SER A 16 -26.61 -8.13 -9.44
N ILE A 17 -26.98 -7.53 -10.57
CA ILE A 17 -26.05 -6.95 -11.55
C ILE A 17 -25.77 -5.47 -11.28
N ILE A 18 -26.73 -4.73 -10.74
CA ILE A 18 -26.58 -3.29 -10.48
C ILE A 18 -25.47 -2.97 -9.46
N PRO A 19 -25.33 -3.71 -8.33
CA PRO A 19 -24.29 -3.43 -7.35
C PRO A 19 -22.87 -3.68 -7.88
N SER A 20 -22.67 -4.69 -8.72
CA SER A 20 -21.34 -5.02 -9.27
C SER A 20 -20.84 -3.97 -10.27
N LEU A 21 -21.75 -3.33 -11.01
CA LEU A 21 -21.41 -2.21 -11.91
C LEU A 21 -21.10 -0.90 -11.15
N LEU A 22 -21.82 -0.64 -10.06
CA LEU A 22 -21.66 0.61 -9.29
C LEU A 22 -20.47 0.57 -8.30
N PHE A 23 -20.14 -0.60 -7.76
CA PHE A 23 -19.07 -0.77 -6.77
C PHE A 23 -17.78 -1.38 -7.36
N GLY A 24 -17.77 -1.70 -8.66
CA GLY A 24 -16.70 -2.46 -9.31
C GLY A 24 -15.38 -1.72 -9.54
N ASN A 25 -15.25 -0.44 -9.17
CA ASN A 25 -14.05 0.32 -9.51
C ASN A 25 -13.56 1.25 -8.40
N ASN A 26 -13.47 0.75 -7.16
CA ASN A 26 -12.51 1.31 -6.21
C ASN A 26 -11.12 0.80 -6.60
N SER A 27 -10.52 1.43 -7.61
CA SER A 27 -9.08 1.32 -7.84
C SER A 27 -8.40 1.98 -6.65
N SER A 28 -8.21 1.21 -5.56
CA SER A 28 -7.49 1.65 -4.38
C SER A 28 -6.14 2.18 -4.83
N LYS A 29 -5.95 3.48 -4.70
CA LYS A 29 -4.70 4.14 -5.09
C LYS A 29 -3.61 3.55 -4.21
N LYS A 30 -2.66 2.82 -4.83
CA LYS A 30 -1.54 2.23 -4.12
C LYS A 30 -0.66 3.34 -3.54
N ILE A 31 -0.52 3.38 -2.24
CA ILE A 31 0.31 4.37 -1.54
C ILE A 31 1.37 3.68 -0.68
N ILE A 32 2.47 4.37 -0.47
CA ILE A 32 3.49 3.99 0.50
C ILE A 32 3.27 4.83 1.75
N GLU A 33 3.10 4.18 2.88
CA GLU A 33 2.98 4.81 4.18
C GLU A 33 4.25 4.56 5.00
N VAL A 34 4.89 5.63 5.46
CA VAL A 34 6.05 5.58 6.35
C VAL A 34 5.63 5.98 7.76
N LYS A 35 5.86 5.07 8.70
CA LYS A 35 5.62 5.26 10.13
C LYS A 35 6.91 5.20 10.92
N VAL A 36 6.99 6.02 11.95
CA VAL A 36 8.00 5.90 13.02
C VAL A 36 7.26 5.76 14.34
N GLY A 37 7.43 4.62 15.01
CA GLY A 37 6.61 4.22 16.14
C GLY A 37 5.13 4.06 15.75
N LYS A 38 4.26 4.92 16.27
CA LYS A 38 2.80 4.89 16.00
C LYS A 38 2.35 5.97 15.01
N ASN A 39 3.25 6.88 14.62
CA ASN A 39 2.89 8.08 13.87
C ASN A 39 3.26 7.91 12.39
N VAL A 40 2.33 8.22 11.50
CA VAL A 40 2.60 8.37 10.07
C VAL A 40 3.32 9.69 9.86
N ILE A 41 4.57 9.63 9.41
CA ILE A 41 5.39 10.82 9.20
C ILE A 41 5.41 11.25 7.73
N LYS A 42 5.17 10.31 6.81
CA LYS A 42 5.21 10.58 5.37
C LYS A 42 4.41 9.55 4.59
N THR A 43 3.88 9.99 3.46
CA THR A 43 3.23 9.15 2.46
C THR A 43 3.76 9.50 1.08
N PHE A 44 3.85 8.51 0.20
CA PHE A 44 4.29 8.67 -1.18
C PHE A 44 3.35 7.92 -2.13
N ASP A 45 3.26 8.39 -3.37
CA ASP A 45 2.63 7.62 -4.45
C ASP A 45 3.59 6.51 -4.91
N ILE A 46 3.09 5.29 -5.11
CA ILE A 46 3.91 4.17 -5.57
C ILE A 46 4.48 4.40 -6.98
N ASN A 47 3.87 5.32 -7.76
CA ASN A 47 4.27 5.62 -9.13
C ASN A 47 5.35 6.71 -9.21
N GLU A 48 5.75 7.30 -8.09
CA GLU A 48 6.87 8.25 -8.06
C GLU A 48 8.21 7.52 -8.23
N SER A 49 9.14 8.16 -8.94
CA SER A 49 10.54 7.73 -9.01
C SER A 49 11.40 8.72 -8.23
N ILE A 50 11.68 8.42 -6.97
CA ILE A 50 12.40 9.32 -6.07
C ILE A 50 13.34 8.58 -5.13
N ILE A 51 14.40 9.26 -4.71
CA ILE A 51 15.23 8.87 -3.57
C ILE A 51 14.98 9.89 -2.47
N TYR A 52 14.63 9.41 -1.28
CA TYR A 52 14.27 10.27 -0.16
C TYR A 52 14.91 9.77 1.14
N THR A 53 15.50 10.68 1.90
CA THR A 53 16.08 10.36 3.22
C THR A 53 15.11 10.77 4.31
N ILE A 54 14.73 9.79 5.12
CA ILE A 54 13.87 9.97 6.29
C ILE A 54 14.79 10.13 7.49
N GLU A 55 14.72 11.28 8.15
CA GLU A 55 15.57 11.61 9.30
C GLU A 55 14.70 11.99 10.51
N VAL A 56 14.89 11.28 11.62
CA VAL A 56 14.19 11.49 12.90
C VAL A 56 15.18 11.24 14.03
N ASP A 57 15.43 12.22 14.90
CA ASP A 57 16.32 12.09 16.08
C ASP A 57 17.66 11.39 15.76
N ASP A 58 18.39 11.91 14.75
CA ASP A 58 19.64 11.36 14.19
C ASP A 58 19.56 9.99 13.51
N MET A 59 18.40 9.33 13.50
CA MET A 59 18.16 8.10 12.77
C MET A 59 17.85 8.41 11.31
N LYS A 60 18.56 7.76 10.38
CA LYS A 60 18.43 7.97 8.94
C LYS A 60 18.07 6.66 8.23
N ASN A 61 17.06 6.72 7.37
CA ASN A 61 16.74 5.68 6.40
C ASN A 61 16.53 6.33 5.03
N THR A 62 17.35 5.94 4.07
CA THR A 62 17.22 6.38 2.68
C THR A 62 16.43 5.35 1.90
N ILE A 63 15.29 5.76 1.37
CA ILE A 63 14.41 4.95 0.54
C ILE A 63 14.57 5.34 -0.93
N GLN A 64 14.39 4.36 -1.80
CA GLN A 64 14.25 4.54 -3.24
C GLN A 64 12.90 3.97 -3.64
N ILE A 65 12.09 4.80 -4.28
CA ILE A 65 10.84 4.40 -4.93
C ILE A 65 11.10 4.44 -6.42
N GLU A 66 10.87 3.33 -7.10
CA GLU A 66 11.05 3.23 -8.54
C GLU A 66 10.24 2.05 -9.09
N ASN A 67 9.71 2.18 -10.30
CA ASN A 67 9.04 1.09 -11.03
C ASN A 67 7.92 0.39 -10.21
N GLY A 68 7.17 1.18 -9.43
CA GLY A 68 6.07 0.65 -8.62
C GLY A 68 6.54 -0.15 -7.39
N SER A 69 7.78 0.06 -6.94
CA SER A 69 8.41 -0.65 -5.83
C SER A 69 9.13 0.30 -4.89
N ILE A 70 9.34 -0.12 -3.65
CA ILE A 70 10.13 0.61 -2.67
C ILE A 70 11.20 -0.29 -2.05
N LYS A 71 12.40 0.26 -1.88
CA LYS A 71 13.51 -0.38 -1.18
C LYS A 71 14.23 0.61 -0.28
N VAL A 72 14.80 0.15 0.83
CA VAL A 72 15.75 0.93 1.63
C VAL A 72 17.14 0.72 1.03
N ILE A 73 17.80 1.79 0.60
CA ILE A 73 19.14 1.73 -0.01
C ILE A 73 20.25 2.05 0.98
N ASP A 74 19.94 2.81 2.04
CA ASP A 74 20.88 3.09 3.12
C ASP A 74 20.16 3.29 4.46
N ALA A 75 20.86 2.96 5.55
CA ALA A 75 20.42 3.22 6.91
C ALA A 75 21.62 3.28 7.85
N ASN A 76 21.56 4.17 8.84
CA ASN A 76 22.58 4.26 9.89
C ASN A 76 22.31 3.33 11.10
N CYS A 77 21.38 2.37 10.99
CA CYS A 77 21.16 1.36 12.02
C CYS A 77 22.30 0.33 12.04
N ASN A 78 22.56 -0.25 13.20
CA ASN A 78 23.66 -1.19 13.41
C ASN A 78 23.52 -2.50 12.62
N ASP A 79 22.28 -2.99 12.44
CA ASP A 79 22.02 -4.30 11.85
C ASP A 79 21.86 -4.28 10.32
N LYS A 80 21.58 -3.10 9.73
CA LYS A 80 21.29 -2.86 8.30
C LYS A 80 20.33 -3.86 7.65
N LEU A 81 19.48 -4.54 8.43
CA LEU A 81 18.61 -5.61 7.92
C LEU A 81 17.57 -5.09 6.91
N CYS A 82 17.11 -3.85 7.09
CA CYS A 82 16.18 -3.20 6.16
C CYS A 82 16.79 -2.94 4.77
N VAL A 83 18.11 -2.68 4.70
CA VAL A 83 18.84 -2.46 3.43
C VAL A 83 18.97 -3.77 2.63
N HIS A 84 19.10 -4.90 3.36
CA HIS A 84 19.21 -6.23 2.78
C HIS A 84 17.87 -6.89 2.47
N GLN A 85 16.75 -6.32 2.94
CA GLN A 85 15.42 -6.80 2.55
C GLN A 85 15.17 -6.61 1.05
N LYS A 86 14.33 -7.48 0.50
CA LYS A 86 13.84 -7.32 -0.87
C LYS A 86 12.96 -6.08 -0.95
N GLU A 87 12.89 -5.51 -2.15
CA GLU A 87 11.96 -4.45 -2.47
C GLU A 87 10.51 -4.89 -2.20
N ALA A 88 9.71 -3.99 -1.64
CA ALA A 88 8.28 -4.15 -1.48
C ALA A 88 7.57 -3.68 -2.75
N LYS A 89 6.60 -4.46 -3.23
CA LYS A 89 5.87 -4.22 -4.51
C LYS A 89 4.36 -4.39 -4.41
N LYS A 90 3.91 -5.26 -3.51
CA LYS A 90 2.51 -5.66 -3.39
C LYS A 90 1.87 -4.96 -2.20
N ILE A 91 0.56 -4.75 -2.28
CA ILE A 91 -0.23 -4.26 -1.13
C ILE A 91 -0.06 -5.24 0.03
N GLY A 92 0.23 -4.72 1.22
CA GLY A 92 0.54 -5.48 2.42
C GLY A 92 2.04 -5.72 2.63
N ASP A 93 2.88 -5.58 1.59
CA ASP A 93 4.33 -5.68 1.76
C ASP A 93 4.81 -4.60 2.73
N THR A 94 5.75 -4.98 3.58
CA THR A 94 6.26 -4.11 4.64
C THR A 94 7.76 -4.25 4.76
N ILE A 95 8.46 -3.13 4.83
CA ILE A 95 9.88 -3.06 5.21
C ILE A 95 9.97 -2.48 6.62
N ILE A 96 10.70 -3.16 7.49
CA ILE A 96 10.82 -2.79 8.91
C ILE A 96 12.27 -2.52 9.24
N CYS A 97 12.54 -1.37 9.86
CA CYS A 97 13.79 -1.07 10.55
C CYS A 97 13.51 -1.02 12.05
N LEU A 98 13.76 -2.14 12.72
CA LEU A 98 13.42 -2.31 14.13
C LEU A 98 14.20 -1.34 15.07
N PRO A 99 15.52 -1.11 14.90
CA PRO A 99 16.26 -0.17 15.74
C PRO A 99 15.69 1.25 15.71
N HIS A 100 15.24 1.71 14.53
CA HIS A 100 14.65 3.03 14.35
C HIS A 100 13.13 3.06 14.57
N LYS A 101 12.51 1.91 14.91
CA LYS A 101 11.06 1.74 15.01
C LYS A 101 10.32 2.24 13.76
N MET A 102 10.97 2.13 12.59
CA MET A 102 10.43 2.61 11.32
C MET A 102 9.78 1.46 10.56
N GLN A 103 8.59 1.72 10.01
CA GLN A 103 7.83 0.79 9.19
C GLN A 103 7.40 1.48 7.90
N ILE A 104 7.64 0.83 6.77
CA ILE A 104 7.23 1.26 5.44
C ILE A 104 6.25 0.22 4.93
N ASN A 105 5.02 0.61 4.60
CA ASN A 105 3.97 -0.31 4.17
C ASN A 105 3.32 0.15 2.88
N ILE A 106 3.06 -0.78 1.96
CA ILE A 106 2.27 -0.51 0.76
C ILE A 106 0.79 -0.80 1.07
N LYS A 107 -0.06 0.19 0.85
CA LYS A 107 -1.53 0.11 1.03
C LYS A 107 -2.25 0.27 -0.28
#